data_AF-K1UAA2-F1
#
_entry.id   AF-K1UAA2-F1
#
_cell.length_a   1.000
_cell.length_b   1.000
_cell.length_c   1.000
_cell.angle_alpha   90.00
_cell.angle_beta   90.00
_cell.angle_gamma   90.00
#
_symmetry.space_group_name_H-M   'P 1'
#
loop_
_entity.id
_entity.type
_entity.pdbx_description
1 polymer ?
#
loop_
_entity_poly.entity_id
_entity_poly.type
_entity_poly.pdbx_seq_one_letter_code
_entity_poly.pdbx_strand_id
1 'polypeptide(L)'
;DYYRLDIQGQVADYVIIMGYDEHWHGSKDPGSVASISYVSGGLDRTLQEVPANKVVNALPFYTILWKTEGTDVTDEYITMNNEADFMNRAGVTAEWDEETCQNYAEWTSGNATYQIWLEDAESIAVKLNMMATKNIGGVAVWRLGYGTQAAWELINAYLQ
;
A
#
# COMPACT_ATOMS: atom_id res chain seq x y z
N ASP A 1 8.32 22.54 0.23
CA ASP A 1 8.80 21.45 -0.63
C ASP A 1 10.30 21.30 -0.57
N TYR A 2 10.77 20.29 0.15
CA TYR A 2 12.20 19.96 0.29
C TYR A 2 12.66 18.90 -0.72
N TYR A 3 11.73 18.20 -1.38
CA TYR A 3 12.02 17.22 -2.43
C TYR A 3 11.88 17.88 -3.81
N ARG A 4 12.95 17.82 -4.60
CA ARG A 4 13.03 18.36 -5.96
C ARG A 4 13.17 17.21 -6.93
N LEU A 5 12.04 16.59 -7.30
CA LEU A 5 12.03 15.41 -8.16
C LEU A 5 12.63 15.73 -9.53
N ASP A 6 12.39 16.94 -10.04
CA ASP A 6 13.02 17.47 -11.26
C ASP A 6 14.56 17.44 -11.23
N ILE A 7 15.18 17.74 -10.08
CA ILE A 7 16.64 17.66 -9.91
C ILE A 7 17.07 16.21 -9.64
N GLN A 8 16.35 15.49 -8.78
CA GLN A 8 16.66 14.10 -8.42
C GLN A 8 16.64 13.19 -9.65
N GLY A 9 15.65 13.34 -10.54
CA GLY A 9 15.55 12.58 -11.79
C GLY A 9 16.70 12.84 -12.77
N GLN A 10 17.35 14.01 -12.67
CA GLN A 10 18.53 14.32 -13.47
C GLN A 10 19.80 13.67 -12.91
N VAL A 11 19.98 13.67 -11.60
CA VAL A 11 21.26 13.30 -10.96
C VAL A 11 21.32 11.86 -10.44
N ALA A 12 20.18 11.28 -10.04
CA ALA A 12 20.12 9.92 -9.52
C ALA A 12 19.91 8.89 -10.64
N ASP A 13 20.39 7.67 -10.42
CA ASP A 13 20.07 6.53 -11.28
C ASP A 13 18.60 6.12 -11.14
N TYR A 14 18.11 6.07 -9.89
CA TYR A 14 16.73 5.78 -9.56
C TYR A 14 16.19 6.73 -8.49
N VAL A 15 14.91 7.03 -8.58
CA VAL A 15 14.13 7.75 -7.57
C VAL A 15 13.07 6.79 -7.03
N ILE A 16 13.18 6.44 -5.75
CA ILE A 16 12.23 5.54 -5.09
C ILE A 16 11.11 6.38 -4.48
N ILE A 17 9.89 6.18 -4.98
CA ILE A 17 8.69 6.78 -4.41
C ILE A 17 8.17 5.86 -3.32
N MET A 18 7.97 6.40 -2.13
CA MET A 18 7.26 5.71 -1.04
C MET A 18 5.76 5.75 -1.36
N GLY A 19 5.34 4.87 -2.28
CA GLY A 19 3.96 4.76 -2.76
C GLY A 19 3.02 4.11 -1.75
N TYR A 20 3.18 4.47 -0.48
CA TYR A 20 2.41 4.00 0.67
C TYR A 20 2.37 5.09 1.74
N ASP A 21 1.79 4.78 2.90
CA ASP A 21 1.50 5.71 3.99
C ASP A 21 0.57 6.86 3.54
N GLU A 22 -0.42 6.55 2.70
CA GLU A 22 -1.56 7.45 2.44
C GLU A 22 -2.27 7.80 3.74
N HIS A 23 -2.66 6.76 4.49
CA HIS A 23 -2.98 6.82 5.91
C HIS A 23 -1.89 6.09 6.68
N TRP A 24 -1.26 6.76 7.65
CA TRP A 24 -0.07 6.27 8.36
C TRP A 24 -0.28 6.16 9.87
N HIS A 25 0.55 5.37 10.54
CA HIS A 25 0.51 5.18 12.00
C HIS A 25 0.52 6.53 12.74
N GLY A 26 -0.47 6.74 13.61
CA GLY A 26 -0.63 7.97 14.36
C GLY A 26 -1.29 9.13 13.59
N SER A 27 -1.73 8.95 12.34
CA SER A 27 -2.50 9.97 11.60
C SER A 27 -3.87 10.25 12.24
N LYS A 28 -4.42 9.27 12.98
CA LYS A 28 -5.79 9.27 13.52
C LYS A 28 -6.87 9.41 12.45
N ASP A 29 -6.54 9.00 11.23
CA ASP A 29 -7.41 9.10 10.06
C ASP A 29 -7.51 7.70 9.43
N PRO A 30 -8.55 6.91 9.79
CA PRO A 30 -8.73 5.56 9.27
C PRO A 30 -8.82 5.52 7.75
N GLY A 31 -7.97 4.70 7.15
CA GLY A 31 -7.93 4.51 5.70
C GLY A 31 -6.85 3.55 5.25
N SER A 32 -6.73 3.41 3.94
CA SER A 32 -5.75 2.52 3.32
C SER A 32 -4.32 3.04 3.50
N VAL A 33 -3.37 2.12 3.64
CA VAL A 33 -1.94 2.45 3.56
C VAL A 33 -1.53 2.81 2.12
N ALA A 34 -2.17 2.24 1.10
CA ALA A 34 -1.82 2.47 -0.30
C ALA A 34 -3.01 2.16 -1.24
N SER A 35 -4.06 2.99 -1.23
CA SER A 35 -5.15 2.81 -2.19
C SER A 35 -4.63 2.94 -3.63
N ILE A 36 -5.28 2.25 -4.59
CA ILE A 36 -4.82 2.31 -5.98
C ILE A 36 -4.84 3.74 -6.55
N SER A 37 -5.79 4.56 -6.11
CA SER A 37 -5.93 5.95 -6.55
C SER A 37 -4.75 6.81 -6.07
N TYR A 38 -4.32 6.62 -4.82
CA TYR A 38 -3.16 7.29 -4.25
C TYR A 38 -1.87 6.89 -4.95
N VAL A 39 -1.66 5.57 -5.15
CA VAL A 39 -0.49 5.05 -5.87
C VAL A 39 -0.44 5.59 -7.29
N SER A 40 -1.55 5.50 -8.03
CA SER A 40 -1.61 5.96 -9.42
C SER A 40 -1.36 7.47 -9.52
N GLY A 41 -2.01 8.27 -8.67
CA GLY A 41 -1.86 9.72 -8.65
C GLY A 41 -0.47 10.19 -8.21
N GLY A 42 0.16 9.48 -7.27
CA GLY A 42 1.55 9.70 -6.86
C GLY A 42 2.53 9.46 -8.01
N LEU A 43 2.32 8.40 -8.78
CA LEU A 43 3.10 8.11 -9.98
C LEU A 43 2.85 9.13 -11.09
N ASP A 44 1.60 9.54 -11.34
CA ASP A 44 1.29 10.55 -12.35
C ASP A 44 2.01 11.88 -12.08
N ARG A 45 2.08 12.30 -10.82
CA ARG A 45 2.85 13.49 -10.42
C ARG A 45 4.35 13.26 -10.60
N THR A 46 4.86 12.12 -10.16
CA THR A 46 6.29 11.80 -10.27
C THR A 46 6.77 11.81 -11.73
N LEU A 47 5.97 11.26 -12.64
CA LEU A 47 6.31 11.13 -14.05
C LEU A 47 6.30 12.45 -14.83
N GLN A 48 5.76 13.53 -14.23
CA GLN A 48 5.91 14.89 -14.78
C GLN A 48 7.34 15.43 -14.60
N GLU A 49 8.10 14.88 -13.65
CA GLU A 49 9.41 15.40 -13.26
C GLU A 49 10.56 14.40 -13.45
N VAL A 50 10.28 13.09 -13.37
CA VAL A 50 11.29 12.02 -13.44
C VAL A 50 11.02 11.11 -14.63
N PRO A 51 12.03 10.80 -15.47
CA PRO A 51 11.88 9.81 -16.54
C PRO A 51 11.40 8.46 -15.99
N ALA A 52 10.38 7.87 -16.62
CA ALA A 52 9.71 6.66 -16.12
C ALA A 52 10.67 5.51 -15.78
N ASN A 53 11.68 5.28 -16.63
CA ASN A 53 12.68 4.24 -16.45
C ASN A 53 13.60 4.45 -15.22
N LYS A 54 13.57 5.62 -14.59
CA LYS A 54 14.26 5.91 -13.32
C LYS A 54 13.33 5.86 -12.10
N VAL A 55 12.02 5.75 -12.30
CA VAL A 55 11.05 5.70 -11.19
C VAL A 55 10.95 4.28 -10.66
N VAL A 56 11.10 4.13 -9.35
CA VAL A 56 10.83 2.88 -8.63
C VAL A 56 9.71 3.15 -7.64
N ASN A 57 8.62 2.39 -7.69
CA ASN A 57 7.54 2.52 -6.71
C ASN A 57 7.71 1.51 -5.59
N ALA A 58 7.65 1.96 -4.34
CA ALA A 58 7.69 1.07 -3.19
C ALA A 58 6.27 0.62 -2.80
N LEU A 59 6.08 -0.68 -2.58
CA LEU A 59 4.83 -1.28 -2.12
C LEU A 59 4.91 -1.61 -0.62
N PRO A 60 3.82 -1.42 0.15
CA PRO A 60 3.78 -1.82 1.55
C PRO A 60 3.45 -3.32 1.66
N PHE A 61 4.17 -4.01 2.52
CA PHE A 61 3.84 -5.39 2.96
C PHE A 61 3.20 -5.38 4.35
N TYR A 62 2.51 -4.29 4.68
CA TYR A 62 1.78 -4.10 5.91
C TYR A 62 0.54 -3.29 5.63
N THR A 63 -0.43 -3.45 6.51
CA THR A 63 -1.61 -2.60 6.63
C THR A 63 -1.72 -2.07 8.07
N ILE A 64 -2.73 -1.26 8.31
CA ILE A 64 -3.07 -0.73 9.62
C ILE A 64 -4.50 -1.18 9.96
N LEU A 65 -4.63 -1.84 11.10
CA LEU A 65 -5.91 -2.01 11.77
C LEU A 65 -6.23 -0.71 12.51
N TRP A 66 -7.33 -0.08 12.14
CA TRP A 66 -7.87 1.08 12.81
C TRP A 66 -8.92 0.67 13.82
N LYS A 67 -8.92 1.33 14.98
CA LYS A 67 -9.94 1.18 16.00
C LYS A 67 -10.43 2.55 16.45
N THR A 68 -11.72 2.78 16.30
CA THR A 68 -12.40 4.03 16.65
C THR A 68 -13.36 3.78 17.81
N GLU A 69 -13.15 4.48 18.94
CA GLU A 69 -14.05 4.49 20.10
C GLU A 69 -14.48 5.93 20.42
N GLY A 70 -15.71 6.29 20.03
CA GLY A 70 -16.18 7.67 20.16
C GLY A 70 -15.35 8.63 19.32
N THR A 71 -14.53 9.47 19.97
CA THR A 71 -13.61 10.41 19.29
C THR A 71 -12.16 9.94 19.31
N ASP A 72 -11.85 8.82 19.95
CA ASP A 72 -10.49 8.30 20.01
C ASP A 72 -10.25 7.32 18.87
N VAL A 73 -9.12 7.48 18.19
CA VAL A 73 -8.67 6.62 17.11
C VAL A 73 -7.30 6.10 17.47
N THR A 74 -7.20 4.78 17.57
CA THR A 74 -5.96 4.03 17.80
C THR A 74 -5.71 3.11 16.63
N ASP A 75 -4.45 2.69 16.47
CA ASP A 75 -4.06 1.94 15.30
C ASP A 75 -2.93 0.94 15.59
N GLU A 76 -2.90 -0.16 14.83
CA GLU A 76 -1.93 -1.25 14.97
C GLU A 76 -1.50 -1.75 13.59
N TYR A 77 -0.19 -1.95 13.40
CA TYR A 77 0.33 -2.57 12.18
C TYR A 77 0.00 -4.06 12.11
N ILE A 78 -0.56 -4.48 10.98
CA ILE A 78 -0.72 -5.89 10.62
C ILE A 78 0.16 -6.17 9.40
N THR A 79 1.00 -7.20 9.45
CA THR A 79 1.89 -7.55 8.34
C THR A 79 1.15 -8.45 7.35
N MET A 80 1.45 -8.31 6.05
CA MET A 80 0.82 -9.07 4.97
C MET A 80 0.83 -10.60 5.22
N ASN A 81 1.91 -11.15 5.78
CA ASN A 81 2.01 -12.57 6.13
C ASN A 81 1.23 -13.01 7.38
N ASN A 82 0.67 -12.08 8.15
CA ASN A 82 -0.13 -12.34 9.35
C ASN A 82 -1.61 -11.95 9.16
N GLU A 83 -1.98 -11.27 8.07
CA GLU A 83 -3.34 -10.78 7.82
C GLU A 83 -4.38 -11.90 7.83
N ALA A 84 -4.12 -13.02 7.13
CA ALA A 84 -5.04 -14.16 7.09
C ALA A 84 -5.31 -14.74 8.49
N ASP A 85 -4.25 -14.92 9.29
CA ASP A 85 -4.37 -15.41 10.67
C ASP A 85 -5.10 -14.41 11.56
N PHE A 86 -4.85 -13.11 11.38
CA PHE A 86 -5.55 -12.04 12.09
C PHE A 86 -7.06 -12.08 11.79
N MET A 87 -7.45 -12.08 10.51
CA MET A 87 -8.85 -12.10 10.09
C MET A 87 -9.58 -13.35 10.59
N ASN A 88 -8.94 -14.52 10.50
CA ASN A 88 -9.48 -15.78 11.03
C ASN A 88 -9.73 -15.71 12.55
N ARG A 89 -8.81 -15.14 13.33
CA ARG A 89 -9.00 -14.96 14.79
C ARG A 89 -10.08 -13.93 15.11
N ALA A 90 -10.20 -12.87 14.31
CA ALA A 90 -11.26 -11.88 14.46
C ALA A 90 -12.65 -12.45 14.11
N GLY A 91 -12.71 -13.50 13.28
CA GLY A 91 -13.97 -14.09 12.81
C GLY A 91 -14.69 -13.19 11.82
N VAL A 92 -13.94 -12.39 11.06
CA VAL A 92 -14.45 -11.40 10.10
C VAL A 92 -13.95 -11.76 8.71
N THR A 93 -14.78 -11.53 7.70
CA THR A 93 -14.43 -11.69 6.29
C THR A 93 -14.27 -10.32 5.66
N ALA A 94 -13.20 -10.12 4.91
CA ALA A 94 -13.03 -8.93 4.08
C ALA A 94 -13.70 -9.13 2.71
N GLU A 95 -14.22 -8.05 2.14
CA GLU A 95 -14.80 -8.03 0.79
C GLU A 95 -14.01 -7.07 -0.09
N TRP A 96 -13.92 -7.37 -1.38
CA TRP A 96 -13.22 -6.52 -2.32
C TRP A 96 -13.88 -5.15 -2.44
N ASP A 97 -13.14 -4.11 -2.10
CA ASP A 97 -13.53 -2.72 -2.30
C ASP A 97 -12.92 -2.19 -3.61
N GLU A 98 -13.78 -1.89 -4.57
CA GLU A 98 -13.38 -1.44 -5.90
C GLU A 98 -12.75 -0.03 -5.87
N GLU A 99 -13.07 0.79 -4.87
CA GLU A 99 -12.53 2.16 -4.75
C GLU A 99 -11.04 2.13 -4.38
N THR A 100 -10.69 1.36 -3.35
CA THR A 100 -9.29 1.21 -2.93
C THR A 100 -8.53 0.12 -3.69
N CYS A 101 -9.26 -0.78 -4.36
CA CYS A 101 -8.76 -2.03 -4.95
C CYS A 101 -8.01 -2.88 -3.92
N GLN A 102 -8.69 -3.11 -2.79
CA GLN A 102 -8.20 -3.91 -1.67
C GLN A 102 -9.34 -4.68 -1.04
N ASN A 103 -9.02 -5.79 -0.39
CA ASN A 103 -9.99 -6.44 0.48
C ASN A 103 -10.16 -5.60 1.77
N TYR A 104 -11.37 -5.12 2.00
CA TYR A 104 -11.74 -4.27 3.12
C TYR A 104 -12.61 -5.02 4.12
N ALA A 105 -12.38 -4.80 5.41
CA ALA A 105 -13.28 -5.26 6.46
C ALA A 105 -13.57 -4.14 7.46
N GLU A 106 -14.84 -4.06 7.86
CA GLU A 106 -15.33 -3.22 8.93
C GLU A 106 -16.22 -4.03 9.87
N TRP A 107 -16.02 -3.87 11.18
CA TRP A 107 -16.91 -4.48 12.16
C TRP A 107 -16.96 -3.70 13.47
N THR A 108 -18.02 -3.93 14.23
CA THR A 108 -18.19 -3.37 15.57
C THR A 108 -17.99 -4.46 16.63
N SER A 109 -17.24 -4.14 17.68
CA SER A 109 -17.15 -4.97 18.88
C SER A 109 -17.20 -4.08 20.12
N GLY A 110 -18.25 -4.25 20.93
CA GLY A 110 -18.54 -3.35 22.04
C GLY A 110 -18.90 -1.94 21.56
N ASN A 111 -18.18 -0.93 22.05
CA ASN A 111 -18.30 0.47 21.68
C ASN A 111 -17.31 0.90 20.57
N ALA A 112 -16.54 -0.05 20.02
CA ALA A 112 -15.48 0.20 19.06
C ALA A 112 -15.86 -0.24 17.64
N THR A 113 -15.54 0.59 16.66
CA THR A 113 -15.52 0.21 15.24
C THR A 113 -14.08 -0.10 14.83
N TYR A 114 -13.89 -1.19 14.11
CA TYR A 114 -12.61 -1.60 13.55
C TYR A 114 -12.67 -1.54 12.03
N GLN A 115 -11.60 -1.08 11.40
CA GLN A 115 -11.49 -0.96 9.94
C GLN A 115 -10.09 -1.40 9.50
N ILE A 116 -10.00 -2.16 8.40
CA ILE A 116 -8.73 -2.63 7.85
C ILE A 116 -8.83 -2.81 6.33
N TRP A 117 -7.80 -2.35 5.61
CA TRP A 117 -7.64 -2.51 4.15
C TRP A 117 -6.45 -3.42 3.89
N LEU A 118 -6.69 -4.67 3.53
CA LEU A 118 -5.64 -5.68 3.43
C LEU A 118 -4.68 -5.40 2.27
N GLU A 119 -3.43 -5.87 2.42
CA GLU A 119 -2.46 -5.95 1.35
C GLU A 119 -2.19 -7.41 1.03
N ASP A 120 -2.85 -7.93 0.00
CA ASP A 120 -2.79 -9.33 -0.40
C ASP A 120 -2.31 -9.50 -1.85
N ALA A 121 -2.35 -10.73 -2.36
CA ALA A 121 -1.90 -10.99 -3.73
C ALA A 121 -2.74 -10.23 -4.78
N GLU A 122 -4.02 -9.98 -4.52
CA GLU A 122 -4.91 -9.29 -5.45
C GLU A 122 -4.61 -7.79 -5.48
N SER A 123 -4.51 -7.15 -4.32
CA SER A 123 -4.14 -5.73 -4.23
C SER A 123 -2.74 -5.46 -4.80
N ILE A 124 -1.77 -6.34 -4.56
CA ILE A 124 -0.42 -6.25 -5.10
C ILE A 124 -0.44 -6.40 -6.63
N ALA A 125 -1.22 -7.34 -7.17
CA ALA A 125 -1.34 -7.51 -8.62
C ALA A 125 -1.92 -6.25 -9.29
N VAL A 126 -2.94 -5.61 -8.69
CA VAL A 126 -3.52 -4.36 -9.20
C VAL A 126 -2.46 -3.24 -9.25
N LYS A 127 -1.69 -3.07 -8.18
CA LYS A 127 -0.63 -2.04 -8.11
C LYS A 127 0.49 -2.31 -9.11
N LEU A 128 0.94 -3.56 -9.24
CA LEU A 128 1.95 -3.95 -10.22
C LEU A 128 1.47 -3.73 -11.67
N ASN A 129 0.21 -4.05 -11.96
CA ASN A 129 -0.39 -3.77 -13.26
C ASN A 129 -0.41 -2.26 -13.56
N MET A 130 -0.76 -1.42 -12.59
CA MET A 130 -0.69 0.04 -12.75
C MET A 130 0.74 0.55 -12.96
N MET A 131 1.72 -0.03 -12.28
CA MET A 131 3.14 0.29 -12.50
C MET A 131 3.58 -0.12 -13.91
N ALA A 132 3.11 -1.25 -14.42
CA ALA A 132 3.38 -1.73 -15.77
C ALA A 132 2.76 -0.81 -16.84
N THR A 133 1.51 -0.36 -16.67
CA THR A 133 0.88 0.57 -17.63
C THR A 133 1.59 1.92 -17.71
N LYS A 134 2.19 2.36 -16.60
CA LYS A 134 3.01 3.58 -16.54
C LYS A 134 4.47 3.37 -16.97
N ASN A 135 4.87 2.13 -17.28
CA ASN A 135 6.21 1.76 -17.76
C ASN A 135 7.35 2.28 -16.87
N ILE A 136 7.18 2.15 -15.55
CA ILE A 136 8.19 2.61 -14.58
C ILE A 136 9.35 1.61 -14.44
N GLY A 137 10.49 2.09 -13.97
CA GLY A 137 11.76 1.36 -13.94
C GLY A 137 11.85 0.22 -12.92
N GLY A 138 10.95 0.15 -11.93
CA GLY A 138 10.91 -1.01 -11.05
C GLY A 138 10.01 -0.90 -9.83
N VAL A 139 10.15 -1.90 -8.96
CA VAL A 139 9.42 -2.05 -7.70
C VAL A 139 10.39 -2.16 -6.52
N ALA A 140 10.05 -1.48 -5.42
CA ALA A 140 10.65 -1.68 -4.12
C ALA A 140 9.59 -2.20 -3.13
N VAL A 141 10.00 -2.73 -1.99
CA VAL A 141 9.04 -3.20 -0.97
C VAL A 141 9.45 -2.74 0.42
N TRP A 142 8.46 -2.36 1.23
CA TRP A 142 8.63 -2.13 2.65
C TRP A 142 7.76 -3.10 3.46
N ARG A 143 8.33 -4.12 4.08
CA ARG A 143 9.75 -4.49 4.09
C ARG A 143 9.94 -6.00 4.05
N LEU A 144 11.20 -6.40 3.84
CA LEU A 144 11.59 -7.81 3.92
C LEU A 144 11.13 -8.43 5.25
N GLY A 145 10.60 -9.65 5.14
CA GLY A 145 10.06 -10.43 6.25
C GLY A 145 8.56 -10.26 6.48
N TYR A 146 7.88 -9.32 5.82
CA TYR A 146 6.44 -9.10 6.01
C TYR A 146 5.57 -9.67 4.88
N GLY A 147 6.12 -9.82 3.67
CA GLY A 147 5.36 -10.30 2.51
C GLY A 147 5.12 -11.81 2.50
N THR A 148 4.24 -12.24 1.61
CA THR A 148 3.94 -13.66 1.34
C THR A 148 4.69 -14.19 0.12
N GLN A 149 4.76 -15.52 -0.03
CA GLN A 149 5.32 -16.17 -1.23
C GLN A 149 4.61 -15.70 -2.50
N ALA A 150 3.28 -15.59 -2.49
CA ALA A 150 2.49 -15.14 -3.64
C ALA A 150 2.85 -13.69 -4.05
N ALA A 151 3.07 -12.79 -3.09
CA ALA A 151 3.50 -11.42 -3.37
C ALA A 151 4.86 -11.39 -4.08
N TRP A 152 5.80 -12.22 -3.63
CA TRP A 152 7.12 -12.33 -4.24
C TRP A 152 7.07 -12.94 -5.65
N GLU A 153 6.20 -13.92 -5.88
CA GLU A 153 5.99 -14.51 -7.20
C GLU A 153 5.44 -13.49 -8.20
N LEU A 154 4.49 -12.66 -7.78
CA LEU A 154 3.96 -11.55 -8.59
C LEU A 154 5.04 -10.52 -8.91
N ILE A 155 5.85 -10.12 -7.93
CA ILE A 155 6.97 -9.19 -8.15
C ILE A 155 7.98 -9.78 -9.14
N ASN A 156 8.31 -11.07 -9.01
CA ASN A 156 9.23 -11.73 -9.93
C ASN A 156 8.65 -11.81 -11.35
N ALA A 157 7.35 -12.02 -11.50
CA ALA A 157 6.68 -12.02 -12.80
C ALA A 157 6.65 -10.62 -13.43
N TYR A 158 6.44 -9.56 -12.63
CA TYR A 158 6.47 -8.17 -13.07
C TYR A 158 7.85 -7.74 -13.63
N LEU A 159 8.94 -8.34 -13.15
CA LEU A 159 10.31 -8.01 -13.57
C LEU A 159 10.77 -8.71 -14.86
N GLN A 160 9.96 -9.59 -15.44
CA GLN A 160 10.26 -10.33 -16.69
C GLN A 160 9.67 -9.65 -17.92
#